data_AF-A0A2D3TFE7-F1
#
_entry.id   AF-A0A2D3TFE7-F1
#
_cell.length_a   1.000
_cell.length_b   1.000
_cell.length_c   1.000
_cell.angle_alpha   90.00
_cell.angle_beta   90.00
_cell.angle_gamma   90.00
#
_symmetry.space_group_name_H-M   'P 1'
#
loop_
_entity.id
_entity.type
_entity.pdbx_description
1 polymer ?
#
loop_
_entity_poly.entity_id
_entity_poly.type
_entity_poly.pdbx_seq_one_letter_code
_entity_poly.pdbx_strand_id
1 'polypeptide(L)'
;MRLSLKSDSKKLQNKLFEYERDEQISNIEVLEMTQLADESMDKVEAKYLTESKDIIQKSVDDISQALQKMAIAIEKNKPSQEDSDNLNEAIQFQLAQLIVNYNRTVGKVKFKTGFLKYFKKDS
;
A
#
# COMPACT_ATOMS: atom_id res chain seq x y z
N MET A 1 -16.18 6.48 5.21
CA MET A 1 -15.25 5.56 5.91
C MET A 1 -13.89 5.66 5.25
N ARG A 2 -12.81 5.74 6.03
CA ARG A 2 -11.44 5.81 5.50
C ARG A 2 -10.69 4.53 5.86
N LEU A 3 -9.94 3.98 4.91
CA LEU A 3 -9.09 2.83 5.18
C LEU A 3 -7.88 3.29 6.00
N SER A 4 -7.66 2.62 7.13
CA SER A 4 -6.45 2.75 7.94
C SER A 4 -5.53 1.57 7.71
N LEU A 5 -4.25 1.85 7.50
CA LEU A 5 -3.21 0.82 7.37
C LEU A 5 -2.34 0.82 8.62
N LYS A 6 -2.03 -0.38 9.12
CA LYS A 6 -1.03 -0.57 10.18
C LYS A 6 0.25 -1.13 9.58
N SER A 7 1.38 -0.65 10.07
CA SER A 7 2.71 -1.01 9.57
C SER A 7 3.68 -1.24 10.71
N ASP A 8 4.48 -2.31 10.60
CA ASP A 8 5.63 -2.55 11.50
C ASP A 8 6.80 -1.60 11.24
N SER A 9 6.85 -0.95 10.07
CA SER A 9 7.84 0.08 9.79
C SER A 9 7.42 1.34 10.53
N LYS A 10 8.20 1.73 11.55
CA LYS A 10 7.96 2.95 12.34
C LYS A 10 7.93 4.20 11.47
N LYS A 11 8.79 4.27 10.44
CA LYS A 11 8.80 5.38 9.47
C LYS A 11 7.46 5.49 8.73
N LEU A 12 6.96 4.37 8.21
CA LEU A 12 5.68 4.33 7.50
C LEU A 12 4.50 4.56 8.46
N GLN A 13 4.53 3.98 9.66
CA GLN A 13 3.47 4.15 10.65
C GLN A 13 3.30 5.61 11.08
N ASN A 14 4.41 6.33 11.25
CA ASN A 14 4.37 7.76 11.56
C ASN A 14 3.75 8.56 10.41
N LYS A 15 4.11 8.27 9.15
CA LYS A 15 3.54 8.94 7.98
C LYS A 15 2.05 8.66 7.80
N LEU A 16 1.63 7.41 8.00
CA LEU A 16 0.20 7.07 7.97
C LEU A 16 -0.58 7.80 9.07
N PHE A 17 0.00 7.96 10.26
CA PHE A 17 -0.63 8.72 11.34
C PHE A 17 -0.76 10.22 11.04
N GLU A 18 0.23 10.83 10.37
CA GLU A 18 0.13 12.21 9.88
C GLU A 18 -1.08 12.34 8.94
N TYR A 19 -1.14 11.49 7.92
CA TYR A 19 -2.22 11.48 6.94
C TYR A 19 -3.61 11.20 7.54
N GLU A 20 -3.70 10.34 8.55
CA GLU A 20 -4.97 10.04 9.24
C GLU A 20 -5.54 11.23 10.03
N ARG A 21 -4.69 12.18 10.44
CA ARG A 21 -5.14 13.39 11.14
C ARG A 21 -5.70 14.45 10.21
N ASP A 22 -5.30 14.43 8.94
CA ASP A 22 -5.76 15.39 7.95
C ASP A 22 -7.13 14.99 7.40
N GLU A 23 -8.02 15.96 7.21
CA GLU A 23 -9.37 15.74 6.65
C GLU A 23 -9.32 15.30 5.17
N GLN A 24 -8.26 15.70 4.46
CA GLN A 24 -8.02 15.40 3.05
C GLN A 24 -6.55 15.08 2.82
N ILE A 25 -6.29 14.26 1.80
CA ILE A 25 -4.93 14.00 1.33
C ILE A 25 -4.68 14.83 0.08
N SER A 26 -3.69 15.70 0.16
CA SER A 26 -3.27 16.57 -0.92
C SER A 26 -2.43 15.81 -1.97
N ASN A 27 -2.37 16.36 -3.17
CA ASN A 27 -1.51 15.82 -4.24
C ASN A 27 -0.03 15.76 -3.84
N ILE A 28 0.43 16.71 -3.01
CA ILE A 28 1.82 16.74 -2.53
C ILE A 28 2.08 15.53 -1.64
N GLU A 29 1.18 15.19 -0.73
CA GLU A 29 1.34 14.02 0.15
C GLU A 29 1.32 12.71 -0.63
N VAL A 30 0.52 12.61 -1.70
CA VAL A 30 0.57 11.45 -2.61
C VAL A 30 1.94 11.33 -3.26
N LEU A 31 2.49 12.43 -3.79
CA LEU A 31 3.80 12.45 -4.43
C LEU A 31 4.93 12.13 -3.44
N GLU A 32 4.86 12.67 -2.22
CA GLU A 32 5.81 12.36 -1.14
C GLU A 32 5.80 10.87 -0.80
N MET A 33 4.61 10.26 -0.70
CA MET A 33 4.51 8.83 -0.43
C MET A 33 5.09 7.98 -1.58
N THR A 34 4.85 8.37 -2.84
CA THR A 34 5.46 7.72 -4.00
C THR A 34 6.99 7.78 -3.93
N GLN A 35 7.55 8.97 -3.70
CA GLN A 35 9.01 9.13 -3.59
C GLN A 35 9.59 8.29 -2.44
N LEU A 36 8.92 8.26 -1.28
CA LEU A 36 9.35 7.44 -0.15
C LEU A 36 9.29 5.93 -0.45
N ALA A 37 8.33 5.50 -1.26
CA ALA A 37 8.20 4.12 -1.70
C ALA A 37 9.34 3.74 -2.67
N ASP A 38 9.63 4.60 -3.65
CA ASP A 38 10.72 4.41 -4.62
C ASP A 38 12.09 4.37 -3.91
N GLU A 39 12.37 5.34 -3.05
CA GLU A 39 13.59 5.36 -2.23
C GLU A 39 13.73 4.11 -1.33
N SER A 40 12.61 3.49 -0.95
CA SER A 40 12.62 2.25 -0.16
C SER A 40 12.88 1.02 -1.04
N MET A 41 12.39 1.03 -2.28
CA MET A 41 12.62 -0.04 -3.25
C MET A 41 14.06 -0.02 -3.80
N ASP A 42 14.63 1.15 -4.01
CA ASP A 42 16.02 1.34 -4.47
C ASP A 42 17.05 0.74 -3.51
N LYS A 43 16.73 0.70 -2.21
CA LYS A 43 17.58 0.09 -1.17
C LYS A 43 17.61 -1.44 -1.23
N VAL A 44 16.74 -2.06 -2.03
CA VAL A 44 16.73 -3.52 -2.20
C VAL A 44 17.76 -3.90 -3.26
N GLU A 45 19.00 -4.16 -2.83
CA GLU A 45 20.14 -4.49 -3.72
C GLU A 45 20.11 -5.92 -4.29
N ALA A 46 19.13 -6.74 -3.91
CA ALA A 46 19.01 -8.13 -4.35
C ALA A 46 18.73 -8.22 -5.86
N LYS A 47 19.77 -8.48 -6.66
CA LYS A 47 19.71 -8.53 -8.13
C LYS A 47 18.67 -9.49 -8.70
N TYR A 48 18.41 -10.61 -8.04
CA TYR A 48 17.40 -11.59 -8.49
C TYR A 48 15.96 -11.08 -8.34
N LEU A 49 15.75 -9.94 -7.65
CA LEU A 49 14.46 -9.30 -7.50
C LEU A 49 14.25 -8.12 -8.46
N THR A 50 15.27 -7.69 -9.21
CA THR A 50 15.20 -6.44 -10.02
C THR A 50 13.94 -6.38 -10.88
N GLU A 51 13.67 -7.41 -11.69
CA GLU A 51 12.47 -7.45 -12.53
C GLU A 51 11.18 -7.37 -11.70
N SER A 52 11.09 -8.12 -10.59
CA SER A 52 9.92 -8.10 -9.71
C SER A 52 9.72 -6.75 -9.01
N LYS A 53 10.80 -6.02 -8.69
CA LYS A 53 10.72 -4.68 -8.08
C LYS A 53 10.12 -3.67 -9.06
N ASP A 54 10.64 -3.65 -10.28
CA ASP A 54 10.19 -2.73 -11.34
C ASP A 54 8.71 -2.99 -11.69
N ILE A 55 8.32 -4.27 -11.76
CA ILE A 55 6.91 -4.66 -11.99
C ILE A 55 6.00 -4.18 -10.86
N ILE A 56 6.41 -4.35 -9.60
CA ILE A 56 5.62 -3.90 -8.45
C ILE A 56 5.46 -2.38 -8.45
N GLN A 57 6.55 -1.62 -8.64
CA GLN A 57 6.50 -0.16 -8.68
C GLN A 57 5.54 0.32 -9.78
N LYS A 58 5.73 -0.18 -11.01
CA LYS A 58 4.84 0.15 -12.13
C LYS A 58 3.39 -0.21 -11.85
N SER A 59 3.12 -1.37 -11.25
CA SER A 59 1.75 -1.79 -10.94
C SER A 59 1.10 -0.87 -9.90
N VAL A 60 1.86 -0.40 -8.90
CA VAL A 60 1.38 0.59 -7.92
C VAL A 60 1.08 1.92 -8.59
N ASP A 61 1.94 2.38 -9.51
CA ASP A 61 1.70 3.61 -10.29
C ASP A 61 0.44 3.50 -11.16
N ASP A 62 0.28 2.37 -11.87
CA ASP A 62 -0.89 2.12 -12.71
C ASP A 62 -2.18 2.12 -11.88
N ILE A 63 -2.17 1.51 -10.68
CA ILE A 63 -3.30 1.54 -9.74
C ILE A 63 -3.57 2.97 -9.25
N SER A 64 -2.54 3.72 -8.87
CA SER A 64 -2.67 5.12 -8.41
C SER A 64 -3.29 6.00 -9.48
N GLN A 65 -2.82 5.89 -10.72
CA GLN A 65 -3.40 6.62 -11.86
C GLN A 65 -4.85 6.20 -12.15
N ALA A 66 -5.16 4.91 -12.04
CA ALA A 66 -6.53 4.43 -12.21
C ALA A 66 -7.47 5.03 -11.16
N LEU A 67 -7.06 5.07 -9.89
CA LEU A 67 -7.84 5.69 -8.80
C LEU A 67 -8.08 7.19 -9.05
N GLN A 68 -7.05 7.93 -9.49
CA GLN A 68 -7.21 9.35 -9.83
C GLN A 68 -8.17 9.56 -11.00
N LYS A 69 -8.08 8.74 -12.05
CA LYS A 69 -9.00 8.79 -13.20
C LYS A 69 -10.43 8.47 -12.79
N MET A 70 -10.63 7.49 -11.91
CA MET A 70 -11.95 7.18 -11.35
C MET A 70 -12.51 8.35 -10.53
N ALA A 71 -11.71 8.96 -9.66
CA ALA A 71 -12.12 10.13 -8.87
C ALA A 71 -12.58 11.29 -9.78
N ILE A 72 -11.80 11.63 -10.80
CA ILE A 72 -12.17 12.66 -11.79
C ILE A 72 -13.47 12.29 -12.53
N ALA A 73 -13.67 11.02 -12.87
CA ALA A 73 -14.88 10.57 -13.54
C ALA A 73 -16.12 10.67 -12.63
N ILE A 74 -16.00 10.34 -11.34
CA ILE A 74 -17.06 10.50 -10.34
C ILE A 74 -17.44 11.97 -10.22
N GLU A 75 -16.46 12.86 -10.04
CA GLU A 75 -16.70 14.31 -9.90
C GLU A 75 -17.43 14.90 -11.11
N LYS A 76 -17.04 14.46 -12.32
CA LYS A 76 -17.64 14.92 -13.58
C LYS A 76 -19.07 14.44 -13.78
N ASN A 77 -19.35 13.18 -13.45
CA ASN A 77 -20.63 12.54 -13.77
C ASN A 77 -21.67 12.66 -12.65
N LYS A 78 -21.25 13.05 -11.44
CA LYS A 78 -22.14 13.21 -10.26
C LYS A 78 -23.05 11.99 -10.07
N PRO A 79 -22.47 10.79 -9.89
CA PRO A 79 -23.24 9.55 -9.79
C PRO A 79 -24.18 9.57 -8.58
N SER A 80 -25.09 8.61 -8.52
CA SER A 80 -25.95 8.44 -7.36
C SER A 80 -25.13 8.14 -6.09
N GLN A 81 -25.72 8.37 -4.91
CA GLN A 81 -25.08 8.00 -3.65
C GLN A 81 -24.83 6.49 -3.57
N GLU A 82 -25.77 5.68 -4.04
CA GLU A 82 -25.66 4.22 -4.10
C GLU A 82 -24.48 3.77 -4.98
N ASP A 83 -24.32 4.35 -6.18
CA ASP A 83 -23.19 4.05 -7.06
C ASP A 83 -21.85 4.47 -6.43
N SER A 84 -21.83 5.60 -5.73
CA SER A 84 -20.64 6.08 -5.02
C SER A 84 -20.23 5.15 -3.89
N ASP A 85 -21.21 4.65 -3.12
CA ASP A 85 -20.99 3.71 -2.03
C ASP A 85 -20.53 2.34 -2.54
N ASN A 86 -21.17 1.82 -3.58
CA ASN A 86 -20.79 0.56 -4.24
C ASN A 86 -19.37 0.62 -4.81
N LEU A 87 -19.01 1.74 -5.46
CA LEU A 87 -17.66 1.94 -5.99
C LEU A 87 -16.62 2.01 -4.87
N ASN A 88 -16.91 2.76 -3.81
CA ASN A 88 -16.04 2.85 -2.64
C ASN A 88 -15.82 1.47 -2.00
N GLU A 89 -16.87 0.69 -1.80
CA GLU A 89 -16.77 -0.68 -1.29
C GLU A 89 -15.93 -1.58 -2.21
N ALA A 90 -16.19 -1.55 -3.52
CA ALA A 90 -15.44 -2.34 -4.50
C ALA A 90 -13.94 -2.03 -4.47
N ILE A 91 -13.56 -0.75 -4.43
CA ILE A 91 -12.15 -0.33 -4.34
C ILE A 91 -11.51 -0.84 -3.04
N GLN A 92 -12.23 -0.76 -1.92
CA GLN A 92 -11.71 -1.25 -0.65
C GLN A 92 -11.45 -2.76 -0.65
N PHE A 93 -12.30 -3.56 -1.28
CA PHE A 93 -12.05 -5.00 -1.44
C PHE A 93 -10.81 -5.29 -2.29
N GLN A 94 -10.57 -4.52 -3.36
CA GLN A 94 -9.35 -4.66 -4.18
C GLN A 94 -8.08 -4.33 -3.35
N LEU A 95 -8.12 -3.25 -2.58
CA LEU A 95 -7.01 -2.87 -1.68
C LEU A 95 -6.78 -3.93 -0.60
N ALA A 96 -7.85 -4.47 -0.01
CA ALA A 96 -7.77 -5.55 0.98
C ALA A 96 -7.15 -6.82 0.37
N GLN A 97 -7.51 -7.18 -0.86
CA GLN A 97 -6.92 -8.32 -1.57
C GLN A 97 -5.40 -8.17 -1.71
N LEU A 98 -4.91 -6.97 -2.05
CA LEU A 98 -3.47 -6.69 -2.15
C LEU A 98 -2.77 -6.86 -0.80
N ILE A 99 -3.35 -6.33 0.27
CA ILE A 99 -2.81 -6.44 1.64
C ILE A 99 -2.76 -7.92 2.08
N VAL A 100 -3.83 -8.68 1.86
CA VAL A 100 -3.89 -10.11 2.20
C VAL A 100 -2.81 -10.89 1.44
N ASN A 101 -2.64 -10.62 0.14
CA ASN A 101 -1.63 -11.30 -0.66
C ASN A 101 -0.19 -10.92 -0.23
N TYR A 102 0.07 -9.65 0.09
CA TYR A 102 1.34 -9.21 0.67
C TYR A 102 1.65 -9.98 1.96
N ASN A 103 0.69 -10.05 2.90
CA ASN A 103 0.87 -10.74 4.17
C ASN A 103 1.17 -12.24 3.97
N ARG A 104 0.48 -12.89 3.03
CA ARG A 104 0.70 -14.30 2.69
C ARG A 104 2.06 -14.58 2.05
N THR A 105 2.65 -13.62 1.35
CA THR A 105 3.83 -13.84 0.49
C THR A 105 5.10 -13.27 1.10
N VAL A 106 5.19 -11.94 1.23
CA VAL A 106 6.37 -11.21 1.69
C VAL A 106 6.31 -11.00 3.20
N GLY A 107 5.13 -10.64 3.74
CA GLY A 107 4.92 -10.40 5.17
C GLY A 107 5.23 -11.63 6.04
N LYS A 108 5.02 -12.85 5.53
CA LYS A 108 5.35 -14.09 6.25
C LYS A 108 6.84 -14.27 6.59
N VAL A 109 7.75 -13.64 5.85
CA VAL A 109 9.20 -13.89 6.01
C VAL A 109 9.69 -13.46 7.39
N LYS A 110 9.07 -12.43 7.98
CA LYS A 110 9.28 -12.03 9.38
C LYS A 110 8.91 -13.13 10.39
N PHE A 111 7.89 -13.94 10.11
CA PHE A 111 7.47 -15.01 11.01
C PHE A 111 8.44 -16.22 10.98
N LYS A 112 9.14 -16.45 9.86
CA LYS A 112 10.12 -17.55 9.77
C LYS A 112 11.43 -17.26 10.51
N THR A 113 11.90 -16.01 10.52
CA THR A 113 13.15 -15.64 11.21
C THR A 113 12.99 -15.52 12.73
N GLY A 114 11.77 -15.26 13.22
CA GLY A 114 11.42 -15.39 14.64
C GLY A 114 11.37 -16.84 15.10
N PHE A 115 10.80 -17.75 14.31
CA PHE A 115 10.71 -19.18 14.65
C PHE A 115 12.10 -19.85 14.74
N LEU A 116 13.03 -19.51 13.84
CA LEU A 116 14.38 -20.08 13.85
C LEU A 116 15.26 -19.63 15.04
N LYS A 117 14.94 -18.50 15.70
CA LYS A 117 15.65 -18.08 16.92
C LYS A 117 15.22 -18.85 18.17
N TYR A 118 14.01 -19.41 18.21
CA TYR A 118 13.54 -20.23 19.33
C TYR A 118 14.03 -21.67 19.29
N PHE A 119 14.42 -22.19 18.12
CA PHE A 119 14.93 -23.58 17.99
C PHE A 119 16.45 -23.71 18.04
N LYS A 120 17.21 -22.61 18.11
CA LYS A 120 18.68 -22.63 18.18
C LYS A 120 19.26 -22.42 19.58
N LYS A 121 18.42 -22.40 20.62
CA LYS A 121 18.89 -22.21 22.00
C LYS A 121 19.03 -23.51 22.81
N ASP A 122 18.61 -24.65 22.26
CA ASP A 122 18.68 -25.96 22.93
C ASP A 122 19.24 -27.05 22.00
N SER A 123 20.41 -26.82 21.40
CA SER A 123 21.18 -27.85 20.70
C SER A 123 22.65 -27.74 21.01
#